data_AF-A0AAD7B4E0-F1
#
_entry.id   AF-A0AAD7B4E0-F1
#
_cell.length_a   1.000
_cell.length_b   1.000
_cell.length_c   1.000
_cell.angle_alpha   90.00
_cell.angle_beta   90.00
_cell.angle_gamma   90.00
#
_symmetry.space_group_name_H-M   'P 1'
#
loop_
_entity.id
_entity.type
_entity.pdbx_description
1 polymer ?
#
loop_
_entity_poly.entity_id
_entity_poly.type
_entity_poly.pdbx_seq_one_letter_code
_entity_poly.pdbx_strand_id
1 'polypeptide(L)'
;MNFDSFSPETAKPVHIEFDRAVVQAVKVEDDAARKTTFVNLFQHPGFSESHPRADHFVPMYVAAGAGDGGAVRLVTDIYSSETIAFGL
;
A
#
# COMPACT_ATOMS: atom_id res chain seq x y z
N MET A 1 -18.93 0.08 -11.25
CA MET A 1 -18.18 0.17 -9.97
C MET A 1 -18.94 -0.66 -8.95
N ASN A 2 -18.24 -1.52 -8.20
CA ASN A 2 -18.82 -2.14 -7.02
C ASN A 2 -18.50 -1.24 -5.81
N PHE A 3 -19.51 -0.72 -5.13
CA PHE A 3 -19.30 0.18 -3.99
C PHE A 3 -18.93 -0.56 -2.70
N ASP A 4 -19.18 -1.87 -2.64
CA ASP A 4 -18.90 -2.70 -1.46
C ASP A 4 -17.41 -2.73 -1.12
N SER A 5 -16.52 -2.49 -2.10
CA SER A 5 -15.07 -2.49 -1.92
C SER A 5 -14.52 -1.25 -1.20
N PHE A 6 -15.32 -0.20 -0.97
CA PHE A 6 -14.88 1.04 -0.31
C PHE A 6 -15.16 1.07 1.20
N SER A 7 -15.73 0.01 1.77
CA SER A 7 -15.93 -0.12 3.20
C SER A 7 -15.34 -1.44 3.70
N PRO A 8 -14.58 -1.44 4.81
CA PRO A 8 -14.06 -2.67 5.39
C PRO A 8 -15.18 -3.60 5.91
N GLU A 9 -16.40 -3.09 6.08
CA GLU A 9 -17.56 -3.88 6.53
C GLU A 9 -18.16 -4.74 5.42
N THR A 10 -18.02 -4.31 4.16
CA THR A 10 -18.64 -4.94 2.99
C THR A 10 -17.63 -5.49 2.00
N ALA A 11 -16.37 -5.07 2.10
CA ALA A 11 -15.32 -5.49 1.20
C ALA A 11 -15.00 -6.99 1.36
N LYS A 12 -14.62 -7.63 0.26
CA LYS A 12 -14.08 -8.99 0.32
C LYS A 12 -12.82 -9.00 1.19
N PRO A 13 -12.58 -10.06 1.98
CA PRO A 13 -11.40 -10.17 2.86
C PRO A 13 -10.07 -9.86 2.16
N VAL A 14 -9.93 -10.29 0.90
CA VAL A 14 -8.71 -10.08 0.10
C VAL A 14 -8.33 -8.60 -0.09
N HIS A 15 -9.30 -7.69 -0.15
CA HIS A 15 -9.04 -6.25 -0.25
C HIS A 15 -8.59 -5.68 1.10
N ILE A 16 -9.21 -6.15 2.18
CA ILE A 16 -8.88 -5.76 3.56
C ILE A 16 -7.47 -6.25 3.93
N GLU A 17 -7.11 -7.47 3.53
CA GLU A 17 -5.78 -8.02 3.73
C GLU A 17 -4.72 -7.23 2.96
N PHE A 18 -5.02 -6.82 1.73
CA PHE A 18 -4.09 -6.04 0.92
C PHE A 18 -3.86 -4.62 1.46
N ASP A 19 -4.93 -3.90 1.82
CA ASP A 19 -4.87 -2.59 2.49
C ASP A 19 -4.00 -2.66 3.76
N ARG A 20 -4.25 -3.66 4.61
CA ARG A 20 -3.39 -3.92 5.79
C ARG A 20 -1.94 -4.20 5.40
N ALA A 21 -1.69 -4.95 4.34
CA ALA A 21 -0.33 -5.24 3.89
C ALA A 21 0.41 -3.96 3.46
N VAL A 22 -0.27 -3.01 2.81
CA VAL A 22 0.29 -1.68 2.48
C VAL A 22 0.67 -0.92 3.75
N VAL A 23 -0.25 -0.84 4.72
CA VAL A 23 0.01 -0.17 6.00
C VAL A 23 1.15 -0.83 6.78
N GLN A 24 1.26 -2.16 6.76
CA GLN A 24 2.37 -2.87 7.41
C GLN A 24 3.70 -2.64 6.70
N ALA A 25 3.72 -2.55 5.37
CA ALA A 25 4.93 -2.23 4.62
C ALA A 25 5.53 -0.88 5.05
N VAL A 26 4.69 0.12 5.30
CA VAL A 26 5.10 1.44 5.79
C VAL A 26 5.77 1.37 7.18
N LYS A 27 5.34 0.44 8.03
CA LYS A 27 5.80 0.30 9.43
C LYS A 27 7.15 -0.43 9.56
N VAL A 28 7.72 -0.94 8.47
CA VAL A 28 9.02 -1.61 8.50
C VAL A 28 10.13 -0.58 8.73
N GLU A 29 10.83 -0.69 9.86
CA GLU A 29 11.88 0.26 10.27
C GLU A 29 13.13 0.20 9.39
N ASP A 30 13.61 -1.02 9.07
CA ASP A 30 14.78 -1.20 8.22
C ASP A 30 14.47 -0.85 6.75
N ASP A 31 15.27 0.03 6.17
CA ASP A 31 15.03 0.57 4.82
C ASP A 31 15.07 -0.51 3.74
N ALA A 32 16.03 -1.42 3.81
CA ALA A 32 16.19 -2.50 2.83
C ALA A 32 15.04 -3.52 2.92
N ALA A 33 14.64 -3.87 4.14
CA ALA A 33 13.48 -4.72 4.40
C ALA A 33 12.17 -4.03 3.99
N ARG A 34 12.02 -2.73 4.23
CA ARG A 34 10.85 -1.94 3.81
C ARG A 34 10.72 -1.95 2.29
N LYS A 35 11.82 -1.66 1.58
CA LYS A 35 11.88 -1.71 0.12
C LYS A 35 11.50 -3.08 -0.43
N THR A 36 12.05 -4.14 0.17
CA THR A 36 11.70 -5.52 -0.19
C THR A 36 10.21 -5.82 0.05
N THR A 37 9.68 -5.39 1.19
CA THR A 37 8.25 -5.54 1.52
C THR A 37 7.37 -4.82 0.51
N PHE A 38 7.69 -3.58 0.13
CA PHE A 38 6.96 -2.82 -0.88
C PHE A 38 6.99 -3.53 -2.24
N VAL A 39 8.15 -4.03 -2.69
CA VAL A 39 8.25 -4.78 -3.96
C VAL A 39 7.38 -6.04 -3.94
N ASN A 40 7.32 -6.73 -2.80
CA ASN A 40 6.54 -7.96 -2.66
C ASN A 40 5.02 -7.73 -2.64
N LEU A 41 4.53 -6.50 -2.50
CA LEU A 41 3.09 -6.19 -2.57
C LEU A 41 2.47 -6.62 -3.91
N PHE A 42 3.22 -6.59 -5.01
CA PHE A 42 2.75 -7.08 -6.32
C PHE A 42 2.39 -8.56 -6.34
N GLN A 43 2.98 -9.34 -5.44
CA GLN A 43 2.73 -10.78 -5.32
C GLN A 43 1.57 -11.07 -4.36
N HIS A 44 1.07 -10.07 -3.64
CA HIS A 44 -0.07 -10.24 -2.76
C HIS A 44 -1.33 -10.54 -3.59
N PRO A 45 -2.13 -11.58 -3.26
CA PRO A 45 -3.32 -11.94 -4.02
C PRO A 45 -4.32 -10.78 -4.20
N GLY A 46 -4.43 -9.93 -3.18
CA GLY A 46 -5.26 -8.74 -3.23
C GLY A 46 -4.74 -7.58 -4.08
N PHE A 47 -3.49 -7.61 -4.56
CA PHE A 47 -2.98 -6.60 -5.48
C PHE A 47 -3.76 -6.61 -6.79
N SER A 48 -3.84 -7.75 -7.48
CA SER A 48 -4.56 -7.85 -8.76
C SER A 48 -6.06 -7.63 -8.63
N GLU A 49 -6.64 -8.05 -7.51
CA GLU A 49 -8.07 -7.85 -7.22
C GLU A 49 -8.41 -6.38 -6.94
N SER A 50 -7.54 -5.67 -6.21
CA SER A 50 -7.76 -4.26 -5.84
C SER A 50 -7.28 -3.30 -6.92
N HIS A 51 -6.32 -3.73 -7.75
CA HIS A 51 -5.69 -2.94 -8.81
C HIS A 51 -5.69 -3.73 -10.13
N PRO A 52 -6.86 -3.84 -10.83
CA PRO A 52 -6.95 -4.55 -12.12
C PRO A 52 -6.01 -3.98 -13.20
N ARG A 53 -5.61 -2.72 -13.03
CA ARG A 53 -4.51 -2.07 -13.74
C ARG A 53 -3.56 -1.51 -12.68
N ALA A 54 -2.25 -1.56 -12.97
CA ALA A 54 -1.23 -1.10 -12.04
C ALA A 54 -1.16 0.44 -11.91
N ASP A 55 -1.87 1.19 -12.76
CA ASP A 55 -1.83 2.64 -12.88
C ASP A 55 -2.05 3.39 -11.57
N HIS A 56 -2.97 2.91 -10.73
CA HIS A 56 -3.28 3.55 -9.44
C HIS A 56 -2.24 3.28 -8.35
N PHE A 57 -1.41 2.24 -8.53
CA PHE A 57 -0.43 1.81 -7.52
C PHE A 57 1.01 2.24 -7.88
N VAL A 58 1.28 2.52 -9.16
CA VAL A 58 2.56 3.06 -9.66
C VAL A 58 3.03 4.32 -8.90
N PRO A 59 2.19 5.32 -8.58
CA PRO A 59 2.65 6.52 -7.86
C PRO A 59 3.30 6.21 -6.52
N MET A 60 2.82 5.17 -5.81
CA MET A 60 3.38 4.76 -4.54
C MET A 60 4.81 4.23 -4.69
N TYR A 61 5.10 3.47 -5.74
CA TYR A 61 6.47 3.01 -6.02
C TYR A 61 7.41 4.14 -6.42
N VAL A 62 6.93 5.08 -7.24
CA VAL A 62 7.72 6.24 -7.63
C VAL A 62 8.09 7.06 -6.40
N ALA A 63 7.13 7.32 -5.51
CA ALA A 63 7.36 8.05 -4.27
C ALA A 63 8.30 7.30 -3.32
N ALA A 64 8.11 5.99 -3.14
CA ALA A 64 8.98 5.15 -2.31
C ALA A 64 10.42 5.11 -2.83
N GLY A 65 10.62 5.02 -4.15
CA GLY A 65 11.94 5.07 -4.76
C GLY A 65 12.59 6.46 -4.68
N ALA A 66 11.81 7.53 -4.81
CA ALA A 66 12.32 8.89 -4.69
C ALA A 66 12.74 9.26 -3.26
N GLY A 67 12.08 8.68 -2.25
CA GLY A 67 12.38 8.88 -0.83
C GLY A 67 13.33 7.85 -0.22
N ASP A 68 14.07 7.07 -1.03
CA ASP A 68 14.98 6.02 -0.57
C ASP A 68 16.04 6.58 0.40
N GLY A 69 16.31 5.86 1.49
CA GLY A 69 17.20 6.29 2.57
C GLY A 69 16.67 7.40 3.49
N GLY A 70 15.45 7.90 3.26
CA GLY A 70 14.75 8.83 4.16
C GLY A 70 13.64 8.17 4.95
N ALA A 71 13.10 8.88 5.94
CA ALA A 71 12.03 8.35 6.78
C ALA A 71 10.72 8.23 5.98
N VAL A 72 9.91 7.23 6.33
CA VAL A 72 8.56 7.02 5.77
C VAL A 72 7.55 7.17 6.89
N ARG A 73 6.45 7.88 6.61
CA ARG A 73 5.41 8.17 7.60
C ARG A 73 4.02 7.97 7.01
N LEU A 74 3.20 7.18 7.71
CA LEU A 74 1.75 7.13 7.48
C LEU A 74 1.13 8.42 8.04
N VAL A 75 0.53 9.22 7.17
CA VAL A 75 -0.11 10.50 7.49
C VAL A 75 -1.58 10.27 7.83
N THR A 76 -2.28 9.44 7.04
CA THR A 76 -3.67 9.02 7.28
C THR A 76 -3.81 7.52 7.08
N ASP A 77 -4.56 6.88 7.97
CA ASP A 77 -4.88 5.45 7.95
C ASP A 77 -6.39 5.28 7.75
N ILE A 78 -6.86 5.67 6.56
CA ILE A 78 -8.26 5.52 6.14
C ILE A 78 -8.29 4.37 5.15
N TYR A 79 -9.15 3.37 5.39
CA TYR A 79 -9.30 2.21 4.51
C TYR A 79 -9.41 2.64 3.03
N SER A 80 -8.57 2.08 2.17
CA SER A 80 -8.44 2.36 0.73
C SER A 80 -8.06 3.80 0.36
N SER A 81 -7.67 4.63 1.33
CA SER A 81 -7.36 6.06 1.15
C SER A 81 -6.24 6.53 2.09
N GLU A 82 -5.21 5.70 2.22
CA GLU A 82 -4.02 5.99 3.02
C GLU A 82 -3.18 7.09 2.35
N THR A 83 -2.64 7.97 3.18
CA THR A 83 -1.65 8.98 2.74
C THR A 83 -0.31 8.63 3.36
N ILE A 84 0.71 8.46 2.53
CA ILE A 84 2.06 8.09 2.96
C ILE A 84 3.04 9.15 2.48
N ALA A 85 3.86 9.66 3.39
CA ALA A 85 4.98 10.55 3.08
C ALA A 85 6.28 9.73 3.04
N PHE A 86 7.07 9.90 1.98
CA PHE A 86 8.36 9.24 1.79
C PHE A 86 9.49 10.29 1.74
N GLY A 87 10.68 9.93 2.22
CA GLY A 87 11.87 10.78 2.12
C GLY A 87 11.92 11.94 3.11
N LEU A 88 11.26 11.80 4.27
CA LEU A 88 11.28 12.80 5.35
C LEU A 88 12.63 12.82 6.10
#